data_AF-A0A1G7FB69-F1
#
_entry.id   AF-A0A1G7FB69-F1
#
_cell.length_a   1.000
_cell.length_b   1.000
_cell.length_c   1.000
_cell.angle_alpha   90.00
_cell.angle_beta   90.00
_cell.angle_gamma   90.00
#
_symmetry.space_group_name_H-M   'P 1'
#
loop_
_entity.id
_entity.type
_entity.pdbx_description
1 polymer ?
#
loop_
_entity_poly.entity_id
_entity_poly.type
_entity_poly.pdbx_seq_one_letter_code
_entity_poly.pdbx_strand_id
1 'polypeptide(L)' 'MRAVSTERFVPGTVEWFVQAVVAGGITLVAGLWLTALFRVGSPPWLAGVTLAVGGVAGMTWGIYSELSL' A
#
# COMPACT_ATOMS: atom_id res chain seq x y z
N MET A 1 -16.72 -32.55 26.39
CA MET A 1 -15.49 -32.18 25.66
C MET A 1 -15.90 -31.29 24.49
N ARG A 2 -15.63 -29.97 24.55
CA ARG A 2 -15.96 -29.01 23.48
C ARG A 2 -14.86 -29.07 22.42
N ALA A 3 -15.22 -29.34 21.18
CA ALA A 3 -14.30 -29.26 20.05
C ALA A 3 -13.82 -27.80 19.91
N VAL A 4 -12.50 -27.62 19.88
CA VAL A 4 -11.84 -26.37 19.57
C VAL A 4 -12.20 -26.00 18.13
N SER A 5 -12.97 -24.93 17.96
CA SER A 5 -13.26 -24.32 16.67
C SER A 5 -11.95 -23.80 16.07
N THR A 6 -11.39 -24.54 15.12
CA THR A 6 -10.35 -24.06 14.22
C THR A 6 -10.96 -23.00 13.33
N GLU A 7 -10.79 -21.73 13.73
CA GLU A 7 -11.05 -20.60 12.86
C GLU A 7 -10.26 -20.82 11.56
N ARG A 8 -11.00 -20.96 10.46
CA ARG A 8 -10.43 -21.20 9.14
C ARG A 8 -9.65 -19.95 8.76
N PHE A 9 -8.34 -19.99 8.94
CA PHE A 9 -7.42 -19.04 8.32
C PHE A 9 -7.69 -19.11 6.81
N VAL A 10 -8.26 -18.04 6.23
CA VAL A 10 -8.52 -17.96 4.80
C VAL A 10 -7.21 -17.52 4.16
N PRO A 11 -6.42 -18.42 3.56
CA PRO A 11 -5.05 -18.12 3.14
C PRO A 11 -4.99 -17.03 2.06
N GLY A 12 -6.08 -16.81 1.32
CA GLY A 12 -6.14 -15.81 0.25
C GLY A 12 -6.22 -14.36 0.75
N THR A 13 -6.81 -14.09 1.91
CA THR A 13 -7.06 -12.70 2.35
C THR A 13 -5.75 -11.99 2.71
N VAL A 14 -4.86 -12.69 3.43
CA VAL A 14 -3.57 -12.15 3.87
C VAL A 14 -2.64 -11.88 2.68
N GLU A 15 -2.67 -12.74 1.66
CA GLU A 15 -1.87 -12.57 0.44
C GLU A 15 -2.22 -11.26 -0.30
N TRP A 16 -3.52 -10.98 -0.48
CA TRP A 16 -3.99 -9.75 -1.11
C TRP A 16 -3.68 -8.50 -0.27
N PHE A 17 -3.79 -8.59 1.06
CA PHE A 17 -3.40 -7.51 1.97
C PHE A 17 -1.92 -7.17 1.82
N VAL A 18 -1.04 -8.17 1.92
CA VAL A 18 0.41 -7.99 1.79
C VAL A 18 0.75 -7.43 0.41
N GLN A 19 0.13 -7.92 -0.66
CA GLN A 19 0.33 -7.39 -2.01
C GLN A 19 -0.08 -5.91 -2.12
N ALA A 20 -1.21 -5.51 -1.55
CA ALA A 20 -1.65 -4.11 -1.56
C ALA A 20 -0.68 -3.19 -0.79
N VAL A 21 -0.24 -3.62 0.39
CA VAL A 21 0.72 -2.87 1.22
C VAL A 21 2.07 -2.76 0.53
N VAL A 22 2.59 -3.86 -0.03
CA VAL A 22 3.88 -3.89 -0.74
C VAL A 22 3.82 -3.05 -2.02
N ALA A 23 2.75 -3.18 -2.81
CA ALA A 23 2.56 -2.39 -4.02
C ALA A 23 2.46 -0.88 -3.70
N GLY A 24 1.73 -0.51 -2.66
CA GLY A 24 1.64 0.88 -2.18
C GLY A 24 2.99 1.42 -1.70
N GLY A 25 3.73 0.62 -0.94
CA GLY A 25 5.07 0.95 -0.45
C GLY A 25 6.09 1.17 -1.59
N ILE A 26 6.14 0.25 -2.56
CA ILE A 26 7.02 0.37 -3.74
C ILE A 26 6.68 1.64 -4.54
N THR A 27 5.39 1.90 -4.73
CA THR A 27 4.89 3.10 -5.43
C THR A 27 5.33 4.38 -4.72
N LEU A 28 5.26 4.41 -3.38
CA LEU A 28 5.67 5.55 -2.57
C LEU A 28 7.19 5.79 -2.65
N VAL A 29 7.99 4.73 -2.52
CA VAL A 29 9.46 4.83 -2.64
C VAL A 29 9.87 5.31 -4.02
N ALA A 30 9.24 4.80 -5.08
CA ALA A 30 9.49 5.23 -6.46
C ALA A 30 9.12 6.72 -6.67
N GLY A 31 7.97 7.16 -6.13
CA GLY A 31 7.56 8.57 -6.16
C GLY A 31 8.54 9.48 -5.43
N LEU A 32 8.99 9.07 -4.24
CA LEU A 32 9.95 9.84 -3.44
C LEU A 32 11.31 9.95 -4.14
N TRP A 33 11.77 8.87 -4.77
CA TRP A 33 12.98 8.88 -5.59
C TRP A 33 12.89 9.85 -6.77
N LEU A 34 11.76 9.86 -7.48
CA LEU A 34 11.52 10.84 -8.55
C LEU A 34 11.56 12.28 -8.00
N THR A 35 10.94 12.54 -6.85
CA THR A 35 11.00 13.89 -6.25
C THR A 35 12.40 14.30 -5.79
N ALA A 36 13.25 13.34 -5.41
CA ALA A 36 14.61 13.60 -4.96
C ALA A 36 15.60 13.78 -6.13
N LEU A 37 15.41 13.05 -7.24
CA LEU A 37 16.29 13.13 -8.41
C LEU A 37 16.05 14.37 -9.26
N PHE A 38 14.81 14.86 -9.32
CA PHE A 38 14.42 15.94 -10.21
C PHE A 38 14.30 17.28 -9.49
N ARG A 39 14.62 18.36 -10.22
CA ARG A 39 14.55 19.72 -9.68
C ARG A 39 13.11 20.06 -9.30
N VAL A 40 12.95 20.68 -8.12
CA VAL A 40 11.64 21.17 -7.64
C VAL A 40 10.97 22.03 -8.70
N GLY A 41 9.70 21.73 -9.00
CA GLY A 41 8.90 22.42 -10.02
C GLY A 41 9.01 21.87 -11.45
N SER A 42 9.82 20.84 -11.69
CA SER A 42 9.88 20.17 -12.99
C SER A 42 8.70 19.18 -13.18
N PRO A 43 8.23 18.95 -14.43
CA PRO A 43 7.17 17.96 -14.70
C PRO A 43 7.41 16.55 -14.11
N PRO A 44 8.61 15.95 -14.18
CA PRO A 44 8.87 14.66 -13.53
C PRO A 44 8.86 14.71 -11.99
N TRP A 45 9.15 15.86 -11.40
CA TRP A 45 9.00 16.06 -9.95
C TRP A 45 7.52 16.02 -9.53
N LEU A 46 6.62 16.63 -10.31
CA LEU A 46 5.17 16.55 -10.07
C LEU A 46 4.64 15.12 -10.17
N ALA A 47 5.14 14.33 -11.13
CA ALA A 47 4.80 12.91 -11.24
C ALA A 47 5.26 12.11 -10.00
N GLY A 48 6.42 12.44 -9.44
CA GLY A 48 6.89 11.86 -8.19
C GLY A 48 5.99 12.20 -7.00
N VAL A 49 5.52 13.45 -6.92
CA VAL A 49 4.59 13.90 -5.86
C VAL A 49 3.25 13.17 -5.96
N THR A 50 2.66 13.06 -7.15
CA THR A 50 1.38 12.36 -7.33
C THR A 50 1.51 10.86 -7.05
N LEU A 51 2.63 10.23 -7.42
CA LEU A 51 2.94 8.85 -7.05
C LEU A 51 3.07 8.67 -5.52
N ALA A 52 3.75 9.58 -4.84
CA ALA A 52 3.88 9.53 -3.38
C ALA A 52 2.52 9.65 -2.69
N VAL A 53 1.68 10.61 -3.11
CA VAL A 53 0.31 10.77 -2.58
C VAL A 53 -0.56 9.56 -2.89
N GLY A 54 -0.48 9.02 -4.11
CA GLY A 54 -1.18 7.80 -4.52
C GLY A 54 -0.75 6.57 -3.71
N GLY A 55 0.55 6.43 -3.43
CA GLY A 55 1.10 5.38 -2.56
C GLY A 55 0.55 5.45 -1.14
N VAL A 56 0.49 6.65 -0.54
CA VAL A 56 -0.15 6.86 0.78
C VAL A 56 -1.63 6.47 0.72
N ALA A 57 -2.37 6.93 -0.28
CA ALA A 57 -3.80 6.64 -0.41
C ALA A 57 -4.07 5.14 -0.56
N GLY A 58 -3.27 4.43 -1.37
CA GLY A 58 -3.38 2.98 -1.53
C GLY A 58 -3.06 2.21 -0.25
N MET A 59 -2.05 2.66 0.50
CA MET A 59 -1.71 2.08 1.81
C MET A 59 -2.83 2.31 2.83
N THR A 60 -3.41 3.51 2.84
CA THR A 60 -4.53 3.87 3.72
C THR A 60 -5.78 3.05 3.36
N TRP A 61 -6.06 2.83 2.07
CA TRP A 61 -7.16 2.00 1.61
C TRP A 61 -7.00 0.53 2.04
N GLY A 62 -5.81 -0.04 1.88
CA GLY A 62 -5.51 -1.41 2.32
C GLY A 62 -5.63 -1.61 3.83
N ILE A 63 -5.26 -0.60 4.62
CA ILE A 63 -5.45 -0.61 6.08
C ILE A 63 -6.94 -0.53 6.45
N TYR A 64 -7.69 0.37 5.80
CA TYR A 64 -9.12 0.53 6.07
C TYR A 64 -9.95 -0.68 5.63
N SER A 65 -9.57 -1.37 4.54
CA SER A 65 -10.26 -2.59 4.12
C SER A 65 -10.14 -3.69 5.18
N GLU A 66 -8.99 -3.79 5.87
CA GLU A 66 -8.76 -4.76 6.94
C GLU A 66 -9.48 -4.37 8.24
N LEU A 67 -9.63 -3.08 8.54
CA LEU A 67 -10.32 -2.58 9.74
C LEU A 67 -11.86 -2.60 9.64
N SER A 68 -12.40 -2.75 8.44
CA SER A 68 -13.85 -2.78 8.18
C SER A 68 -14.46 -4.19 8.15
N LEU A 69 -13.67 -5.22 8.48
CA LEU A 69 -14.05 -6.64 8.57
C LEU A 69 -13.51 -7.25 9.87
#